data_AF-G4HAQ6-F1
#
_entry.id   AF-G4HAQ6-F1
#
_cell.length_a   1.000
_cell.length_b   1.000
_cell.length_c   1.000
_cell.angle_alpha   90.00
_cell.angle_beta   90.00
_cell.angle_gamma   90.00
#
_symmetry.space_group_name_H-M   'P 1'
#
loop_
_entity.id
_entity.type
_entity.pdbx_description
1 polymer ?
#
loop_
_entity_poly.entity_id
_entity_poly.type
_entity_poly.pdbx_seq_one_letter_code
_entity_poly.pdbx_strand_id
1 'polypeptide(L)' 'MFTGWKLSVLGIVIVGIAGIAASSAGLIEPMRAGALFAVFVLFIGCLELMEWIKRRGRSKNNRKPSSK' A
#
# COMPACT_ATOMS: atom_id res chain seq x y z
N MET A 1 -6.93 -14.65 -5.94
CA MET A 1 -5.78 -13.73 -6.03
C MET A 1 -5.65 -13.09 -4.66
N PHE A 2 -4.56 -13.35 -3.93
CA PHE A 2 -4.35 -12.72 -2.62
C PHE A 2 -4.56 -11.21 -2.75
N THR A 3 -5.59 -10.77 -2.05
CA THR A 3 -6.26 -9.48 -2.05
C THR A 3 -5.30 -8.31 -1.91
N GLY A 4 -5.14 -7.50 -2.97
CA GLY A 4 -4.23 -6.33 -3.02
C GLY A 4 -4.33 -5.41 -1.79
N TRP A 5 -5.54 -5.14 -1.31
CA TRP A 5 -5.71 -4.25 -0.16
C TRP A 5 -5.24 -4.85 1.17
N LYS A 6 -5.32 -6.18 1.30
CA LYS A 6 -5.01 -6.89 2.55
C LYS A 6 -3.50 -6.96 2.79
N LEU A 7 -2.70 -7.03 1.73
CA LEU A 7 -1.24 -6.95 1.80
C LEU A 7 -0.76 -5.54 2.11
N SER A 8 -1.37 -4.51 1.53
CA SER A 8 -1.09 -3.11 1.84
C SER A 8 -1.36 -2.79 3.31
N VAL A 9 -2.53 -3.21 3.84
CA VAL A 9 -2.86 -3.03 5.26
C VAL A 9 -1.89 -3.80 6.16
N LEU A 10 -1.54 -5.05 5.80
CA LEU A 10 -0.58 -5.84 6.57
C LEU A 10 0.80 -5.16 6.62
N GLY A 11 1.26 -4.60 5.50
CA GLY A 11 2.52 -3.86 5.42
C GLY A 11 2.53 -2.62 6.32
N ILE A 12 1.44 -1.84 6.32
CA ILE A 12 1.31 -0.66 7.19
C ILE A 12 1.34 -1.05 8.66
N VAL A 13 0.65 -2.14 9.04
CA VAL A 13 0.64 -2.62 10.43
C VAL A 13 2.04 -3.09 10.87
N ILE A 14 2.72 -3.89 10.04
CA ILE A 14 4.07 -4.39 10.35
C ILE A 14 5.06 -3.23 10.50
N VAL A 15 5.06 -2.29 9.55
CA VAL A 15 5.96 -1.12 9.58
C VAL A 15 5.62 -0.20 10.75
N GLY A 16 4.34 -0.04 11.09
CA GLY A 16 3.91 0.77 12.25
C GLY A 16 4.43 0.20 13.57
N ILE A 17 4.28 -1.11 13.78
CA ILE A 17 4.80 -1.78 14.99
C ILE A 17 6.32 -1.72 15.03
N ALA A 18 7.00 -1.95 13.90
CA ALA A 18 8.45 -1.84 13.80
C ALA A 18 8.95 -0.41 14.11
N GLY A 19 8.23 0.62 13.64
CA GLY A 19 8.54 2.02 13.93
C GLY A 19 8.41 2.36 15.41
N ILE A 20 7.35 1.89 16.07
CA ILE A 20 7.16 2.05 17.52
C ILE A 20 8.28 1.33 18.29
N ALA A 21 8.58 0.08 17.94
CA ALA A 21 9.65 -0.68 18.56
C ALA A 21 11.02 0.00 18.39
N ALA A 22 11.34 0.45 17.18
CA ALA A 22 12.58 1.16 16.89
C ALA A 22 12.70 2.49 17.64
N SER A 23 11.61 3.25 17.75
CA SER A 23 11.58 4.49 18.52
C SER A 23 11.76 4.22 20.02
N SER A 24 11.17 3.14 20.55
CA SER A 24 11.31 2.76 21.97
C SER A 24 12.71 2.24 22.32
N ALA A 25 13.42 1.66 21.35
CA ALA A 25 14.79 1.19 21.51
C ALA A 25 15.85 2.31 21.33
N GLY A 26 15.43 3.56 21.08
CA GLY A 26 16.34 4.70 20.89
C GLY A 26 17.15 4.65 19.59
N LEU A 27 16.80 3.77 18.65
CA LEU A 27 17.54 3.62 17.38
C LEU A 27 17.34 4.81 16.43
N ILE A 28 16.19 5.49 16.52
CA ILE A 28 15.81 6.60 15.63
C ILE A 28 15.04 7.66 16.43
N GLU A 29 15.29 8.94 16.14
CA GLU A 29 14.48 10.05 16.65
C GLU A 29 13.01 9.88 16.24
N PRO A 30 12.05 10.00 17.18
CA PRO A 30 10.63 9.74 16.91
C PRO A 30 10.08 10.61 15.78
N MET A 31 10.59 11.83 15.63
CA MET A 31 10.21 12.74 14.56
C MET A 31 10.62 12.25 13.16
N ARG A 32 11.81 11.65 13.05
CA ARG A 32 12.28 11.04 11.80
C ARG A 32 11.54 9.73 11.50
N ALA A 33 11.28 8.91 12.51
CA ALA A 33 10.47 7.70 12.36
C ALA A 33 9.05 8.03 11.85
N GLY A 34 8.42 9.06 12.43
CA GLY A 34 7.11 9.54 11.98
C GLY A 34 7.11 10.03 10.53
N ALA A 35 8.12 10.80 10.13
CA ALA A 35 8.26 11.27 8.75
C ALA A 35 8.46 10.12 7.75
N LEU A 36 9.32 9.14 8.07
CA LEU A 36 9.54 7.96 7.23
C LEU A 36 8.28 7.09 7.12
N PHE A 37 7.54 6.93 8.22
CA PHE A 37 6.26 6.22 8.23
C PHE A 37 5.23 6.93 7.35
N ALA A 38 5.12 8.26 7.44
CA ALA A 38 4.20 9.04 6.61
C ALA A 38 4.52 8.87 5.11
N VAL A 39 5.79 8.95 4.72
CA VAL A 39 6.22 8.72 3.34
C VAL A 39 5.90 7.30 2.87
N PHE A 40 6.12 6.29 3.73
CA PHE A 40 5.77 4.90 3.43
C PHE A 40 4.27 4.71 3.19
N VAL A 41 3.42 5.27 4.06
CA VAL A 41 1.95 5.20 3.89
C VAL A 41 1.52 5.88 2.59
N LEU A 42 2.12 7.03 2.26
CA LEU A 42 1.83 7.77 1.04
C LEU A 42 2.24 6.98 -0.21
N PHE A 43 3.39 6.31 -0.15
CA PHE A 43 3.87 5.40 -1.21
C PHE A 43 2.92 4.20 -1.41
N ILE A 44 2.51 3.53 -0.33
CA ILE A 44 1.52 2.44 -0.39
C ILE A 44 0.19 2.94 -0.96
N GLY A 45 -0.27 4.12 -0.56
CA GLY A 45 -1.48 4.75 -1.09
C GLY A 45 -1.41 4.99 -2.61
N CYS A 46 -0.26 5.44 -3.12
CA CYS A 46 -0.03 5.60 -4.56
C CYS A 46 -0.08 4.27 -5.32
N LEU A 47 0.49 3.19 -4.76
CA LEU A 47 0.43 1.85 -5.35
C LEU A 47 -1.01 1.32 -5.40
N GLU A 48 -1.76 1.50 -4.30
CA GLU A 48 -3.18 1.12 -4.21
C GLU A 48 -4.01 1.90 -5.25
N LEU A 49 -3.73 3.21 -5.42
CA LEU A 49 -4.40 4.06 -6.40
C LEU A 49 -4.10 3.61 -7.83
N MET A 50 -2.84 3.27 -8.15
CA MET A 50 -2.48 2.70 -9.46
C MET A 50 -3.18 1.37 -9.72
N GLU A 51 -3.24 0.48 -8.72
CA GLU A 51 -3.99 -0.77 -8.84
C GLU A 51 -5.49 -0.52 -9.10
N TRP A 52 -6.08 0.45 -8.40
CA TRP A 52 -7.48 0.81 -8.58
C TRP A 52 -7.77 1.34 -10.00
N ILE A 53 -6.89 2.19 -10.53
CA ILE A 53 -6.97 2.69 -11.91
C ILE A 53 -6.81 1.53 -12.90
N LYS A 54 -5.85 0.62 -12.69
CA LYS A 54 -5.60 -0.54 -13.55
C LYS A 54 -6.80 -1.51 -13.58
N ARG A 55 -7.48 -1.71 -12.45
CA ARG A 55 -8.71 -2.53 -12.37
C ARG A 55 -9.85 -1.90 -13.18
N ARG A 56 -10.03 -0.57 -13.10
CA ARG A 56 -11.03 0.14 -13.93
C ARG A 56 -10.71 0.05 -15.43
N GLY A 57 -9.44 0.10 -15.82
CA GLY A 57 -9.02 -0.04 -17.22
C GLY A 57 -9.30 -1.42 -17.82
N ARG A 58 -9.10 -2.51 -17.06
CA ARG A 58 -9.33 -3.89 -17.57
C ARG A 58 -10.81 -4.23 -17.82
N SER A 59 -11.76 -3.52 -17.18
CA SER A 59 -13.19 -3.76 -17.42
C SER A 59 -13.66 -3.39 -18.83
N LYS A 60 -12.88 -2.59 -19.58
CA LYS A 60 -13.27 -2.14 -20.94
C LYS A 60 -12.83 -3.09 -22.06
N ASN A 61 -11.85 -3.99 -21.83
CA ASN A 61 -11.29 -4.86 -22.87
C ASN A 61 -11.98 -6.23 -23.02
N ASN A 62 -13.00 -6.53 -22.20
CA ASN A 62 -13.76 -7.79 -22.28
C ASN A 62 -15.13 -7.65 -22.98
N ARG A 63 -15.37 -6.54 -23.67
CA ARG A 63 -16.48 -6.41 -24.63
C ARG A 63 -15.98 -6.60 -26.06
N LYS A 64 -15.37 -7.75 -26.37
CA LYS A 64 -15.46 -8.24 -27.75
C LYS A 64 -16.81 -8.93 -27.87
N PRO A 65 -17.70 -8.49 -28.77
CA PRO A 65 -18.95 -9.21 -29.00
C PRO A 65 -18.58 -10.63 -29.44
N SER A 66 -19.19 -11.60 -28.78
CA SER A 66 -19.19 -12.99 -29.19
C SER A 66 -19.63 -13.03 -30.66
N SER A 67 -18.69 -13.33 -31.56
CA SER A 67 -18.98 -13.61 -32.96
C SER A 67 -18.89 -15.11 -33.14
N LYS A 68 -20.04 -15.77 -33.08
CA LYS A 68 -20.59 -16.74 -34.05
C LYS A 68 -21.77 -17.47 -33.43
#